data_AF-A0A919ZYQ5-F1
#
_entry.id   AF-A0A919ZYQ5-F1
#
_cell.length_a   1.000
_cell.length_b   1.000
_cell.length_c   1.000
_cell.angle_alpha   90.00
_cell.angle_beta   90.00
_cell.angle_gamma   90.00
#
_symmetry.space_group_name_H-M   'P 1'
#
loop_
_entity.id
_entity.type
_entity.pdbx_description
1 polymer ?
#
loop_
_entity_poly.entity_id
_entity_poly.type
_entity_poly.pdbx_seq_one_letter_code
_entity_poly.pdbx_strand_id
1 'polypeptide(L)' 'MCLYHSTKLGSKNIIHANSVIGSDGLGFAKNQNSWEKIEHLGFVELKDDVEIGASCTIDRASLGIYCFE' A
#
# COMPACT_ATOMS: atom_id res chain seq x y z
N MET A 1 -7.24 -8.31 8.60
CA MET A 1 -7.00 -7.16 7.71
C MET A 1 -6.13 -6.17 8.45
N CYS A 2 -5.13 -5.60 7.77
CA CYS A 2 -4.28 -4.54 8.31
C CYS A 2 -4.32 -3.34 7.36
N LEU A 3 -4.65 -2.17 7.89
CA LEU A 3 -4.63 -0.91 7.15
C LEU A 3 -3.55 -0.03 7.76
N TYR A 4 -2.58 0.36 6.95
CA TYR A 4 -1.54 1.29 7.37
C TYR A 4 -2.04 2.73 7.30
N HIS A 5 -1.31 3.61 7.99
CA HIS A 5 -1.61 5.04 8.02
C HIS A 5 -1.72 5.65 6.61
N SER A 6 -2.50 6.74 6.51
CA SER A 6 -2.74 7.48 5.27
C SER A 6 -3.50 6.71 4.17
N THR A 7 -3.83 5.43 4.36
CA THR A 7 -4.70 4.67 3.46
C THR A 7 -6.09 5.32 3.40
N LYS A 8 -6.59 5.55 2.19
CA LYS A 8 -7.93 6.09 1.94
C LYS A 8 -8.80 5.03 1.31
N LEU A 9 -10.00 4.86 1.86
CA LEU A 9 -10.98 3.91 1.36
C LEU A 9 -12.26 4.65 0.95
N GLY A 10 -12.68 4.42 -0.28
CA GLY A 10 -14.02 4.78 -0.76
C GLY A 10 -15.12 3.94 -0.10
N SER A 11 -16.33 4.11 -0.62
CA SER A 11 -17.54 3.47 -0.12
C SER A 11 -17.74 2.09 -0.72
N LYS A 12 -18.40 1.19 0.03
CA LYS A 12 -18.85 -0.14 -0.43
C LYS A 12 -17.74 -1.12 -0.86
N ASN A 13 -16.52 -0.90 -0.40
CA ASN A 13 -15.42 -1.81 -0.67
C ASN A 13 -15.58 -3.15 0.07
N ILE A 14 -15.20 -4.24 -0.58
CA ILE A 14 -15.12 -5.58 0.00
C ILE A 14 -13.64 -5.93 0.15
N ILE A 15 -13.16 -6.06 1.38
CA ILE A 15 -11.77 -6.44 1.65
C ILE A 15 -11.76 -7.74 2.44
N HIS A 16 -11.28 -8.80 1.82
CA HIS A 16 -11.27 -10.14 2.41
C HIS A 16 -10.20 -10.30 3.50
N ALA A 17 -10.29 -11.41 4.23
CA ALA A 17 -9.44 -11.69 5.38
C ALA A 17 -7.94 -11.63 5.05
N ASN A 18 -7.15 -11.24 6.07
CA ASN A 18 -5.69 -11.20 6.05
C ASN A 18 -5.02 -10.28 5.02
N SER A 19 -5.78 -9.46 4.28
CA SER A 19 -5.19 -8.48 3.37
C SER A 19 -4.52 -7.33 4.12
N VAL A 20 -3.42 -6.83 3.54
CA VAL A 20 -2.59 -5.74 4.05
C VAL A 20 -2.58 -4.62 3.02
N ILE A 21 -2.96 -3.42 3.43
CA ILE A 21 -3.05 -2.26 2.53
C ILE A 21 -2.23 -1.12 3.10
N GLY A 22 -1.32 -0.61 2.27
CA GLY A 22 -0.49 0.56 2.55
C GLY A 22 0.82 0.25 3.28
N SER A 23 1.33 -0.98 3.25
CA SER A 23 2.69 -1.29 3.70
C SER A 23 3.75 -0.59 2.84
N ASP A 24 4.98 -0.49 3.34
CA ASP A 24 6.10 -0.01 2.52
C ASP A 24 6.42 -1.04 1.43
N GLY A 25 6.64 -0.55 0.21
CA GLY A 25 7.11 -1.37 -0.90
C GLY A 25 8.60 -1.71 -0.79
N LEU A 26 9.07 -2.46 -1.79
CA LEU A 26 10.50 -2.76 -1.93
C LEU A 26 11.26 -1.55 -2.51
N GLY A 27 11.65 -0.61 -1.64
CA GLY A 27 12.46 0.56 -2.01
C GLY A 27 13.78 0.59 -1.26
N PHE A 28 14.88 0.33 -1.96
CA PHE A 28 16.24 0.38 -1.40
C PHE A 28 17.20 1.04 -2.40
N ALA A 29 18.09 1.89 -1.90
CA ALA A 29 19.20 2.45 -2.66
C ALA A 29 20.51 1.77 -2.26
N LYS A 30 21.38 1.50 -3.24
CA LYS A 30 22.71 0.94 -2.96
C LYS A 30 23.65 2.06 -2.51
N ASN A 31 24.19 1.96 -1.29
CA ASN A 31 25.26 2.83 -0.81
C ASN A 31 26.49 1.98 -0.48
N GLN A 32 27.52 2.05 -1.32
CA GLN A 32 28.75 1.26 -1.20
C GLN A 32 28.45 -0.25 -1.01
N ASN A 33 28.60 -0.75 0.23
CA ASN A 33 28.45 -2.15 0.63
C ASN A 33 27.14 -2.41 1.41
N SER A 34 26.23 -1.43 1.50
CA SER A 34 24.94 -1.54 2.19
C SER A 34 23.75 -1.15 1.29
N TRP A 35 22.57 -1.63 1.68
CA TRP A 35 21.29 -1.20 1.12
C TRP A 35 20.60 -0.30 2.12
N GLU A 36 20.33 0.94 1.73
CA GLU A 36 19.61 1.91 2.54
C GLU A 36 18.15 1.91 2.14
N LYS A 37 17.26 1.83 3.13
CA LYS A 37 15.82 1.86 2.89
C LYS A 37 15.42 3.23 2.36
N ILE A 38 14.63 3.23 1.29
CA ILE A 38 13.97 4.44 0.80
C ILE A 38 12.63 4.56 1.55
N GLU A 39 12.40 5.72 2.16
CA GLU A 39 11.14 6.01 2.84
C GLU A 39 9.96 6.04 1.86
N HIS A 40 8.83 5.47 2.28
CA HIS A 40 7.61 5.44 1.49
C HIS A 40 6.58 6.39 2.08
N LEU A 41 6.60 7.62 1.56
CA LEU A 41 5.77 8.73 2.01
C LEU A 41 4.45 8.85 1.23
N GLY A 42 4.25 8.03 0.19
CA GLY A 42 2.99 7.95 -0.53
C GLY A 42 1.88 7.24 0.26
N PHE A 43 0.74 7.03 -0.39
CA PHE A 43 -0.38 6.32 0.21
C PHE A 43 -1.16 5.50 -0.81
N VAL A 44 -2.02 4.61 -0.32
CA VAL A 44 -2.97 3.83 -1.13
C VAL A 44 -4.34 4.49 -1.04
N GLU A 45 -4.99 4.63 -2.19
CA GLU A 45 -6.39 5.05 -2.31
C GLU A 45 -7.18 3.97 -3.04
N LEU A 46 -8.16 3.38 -2.36
CA LEU A 46 -9.18 2.55 -2.99
C LEU A 46 -10.39 3.42 -3.27
N LYS A 47 -10.89 3.43 -4.51
CA LYS A 47 -12.13 4.12 -4.88
C LYS A 47 -13.37 3.38 -4.35
N ASP A 48 -14.55 3.79 -4.79
CA ASP A 48 -15.81 3.17 -4.41
C ASP A 48 -15.97 1.81 -5.14
N ASP A 49 -16.65 0.87 -4.50
CA ASP A 49 -17.04 -0.43 -5.09
C ASP A 49 -15.85 -1.35 -5.51
N VAL A 50 -14.69 -1.23 -4.85
CA VAL A 50 -13.50 -2.07 -5.07
C VAL A 50 -13.54 -3.35 -4.22
N GLU A 51 -13.19 -4.49 -4.83
CA GLU A 51 -13.03 -5.78 -4.13
C GLU A 51 -11.57 -6.25 -4.09
N ILE A 52 -11.04 -6.48 -2.89
CA ILE A 52 -9.70 -7.01 -2.63
C ILE A 52 -9.79 -8.42 -2.06
N GLY A 53 -9.25 -9.39 -2.78
CA GLY A 53 -9.18 -10.81 -2.40
C GLY A 53 -8.43 -11.07 -1.09
N ALA A 54 -8.50 -12.31 -0.60
CA ALA A 54 -7.92 -12.69 0.69
C ALA A 54 -6.39 -12.74 0.64
N SER A 55 -5.74 -12.26 1.70
CA SER A 55 -4.26 -12.24 1.85
C SER A 55 -3.53 -11.45 0.76
N CYS A 56 -4.20 -10.49 0.11
CA CYS A 56 -3.54 -9.58 -0.83
C CYS A 56 -2.70 -8.55 -0.07
N THR A 57 -1.57 -8.15 -0.67
CA THR A 57 -0.69 -7.09 -0.18
C THR A 57 -0.65 -5.96 -1.21
N ILE A 58 -1.05 -4.76 -0.80
CA ILE A 58 -0.96 -3.55 -1.62
C ILE A 58 0.00 -2.60 -0.92
N ASP A 59 1.18 -2.42 -1.50
CA ASP A 59 2.17 -1.48 -0.98
C ASP A 59 1.86 -0.05 -1.44
N ARG A 60 2.17 0.91 -0.58
CA ARG A 60 2.10 2.33 -0.93
C ARG A 60 3.24 2.70 -1.89
N ALA A 61 3.04 3.77 -2.65
CA ALA A 61 4.10 4.37 -3.45
C ALA A 61 5.18 5.02 -2.57
N SER A 62 6.42 5.09 -3.07
CA SER A 62 7.50 5.80 -2.36
C SER A 62 7.21 7.30 -2.23
N LEU A 63 6.62 7.90 -3.27
CA LEU A 63 6.03 9.24 -3.29
C LEU A 63 4.71 9.19 -4.09
N GLY A 64 3.77 10.09 -3.79
CA GLY A 64 2.51 10.19 -4.54
C GLY A 64 1.44 9.17 -4.08
N ILE A 65 0.60 8.73 -5.02
CA ILE A 65 -0.59 7.92 -4.76
C ILE A 65 -0.53 6.64 -5.58
N TYR A 66 -0.85 5.51 -4.96
CA TYR A 66 -1.25 4.29 -5.67
C TYR A 66 -2.78 4.17 -5.60
N CYS A 67 -3.46 4.23 -6.76
CA CYS A 67 -4.91 4.27 -6.83
C CYS A 67 -5.47 3.02 -7.51
N PHE A 68 -6.50 2.41 -6.91
CA PHE A 68 -7.32 1.38 -7.55
C PHE A 68 -8.69 1.98 -7.87
N GLU A 69 -9.09 1.85 -9.13
CA GLU A 69 -10.40 2.29 -9.66
C GLU A 69 -11.42 1.16 -9.65
#